data_AF-A0AA35U111-F1
#
_entry.id   AF-A0AA35U111-F1
#
_cell.length_a   1.000
_cell.length_b   1.000
_cell.length_c   1.000
_cell.angle_alpha   90.00
_cell.angle_beta   90.00
_cell.angle_gamma   90.00
#
_symmetry.space_group_name_H-M   'P 1'
#
loop_
_entity.id
_entity.type
_entity.pdbx_description
1 polymer ?
#
loop_
_entity_poly.entity_id
_entity_poly.type
_entity_poly.pdbx_seq_one_letter_code
_entity_poly.pdbx_strand_id
1 'polypeptide(L)'
;MLQAGGCAQKMRRWSSRNLNNTHFPFHTCGNKLRHKLMMYVSLPSPCQIIEWFEQFTNGVAQTHTELGESQQVAESLAKEVTDFETTTQQILIRTEKLLQSGTILETLKHTDHDTISTLMGKIKQLMTDFDDRLGKRKKKIDESVQLHKLTEMSLDWCIESAGLLSDFDLLCNSEDFNPAAAIVSIDQFLDENPAPSAENQQMLMELAEITENHWAKQNALFAFNRVMEISERFSYHSQMLES
;
A
#
# COMPACT_ATOMS: atom_id res chain seq x y z
N MET A 1 -17.16 59.95 35.23
CA MET A 1 -15.76 59.58 35.49
C MET A 1 -15.70 58.11 35.90
N LEU A 2 -14.81 57.35 35.24
CA LEU A 2 -14.11 56.13 35.67
C LEU A 2 -14.97 54.90 36.06
N GLN A 3 -15.06 53.89 35.18
CA GLN A 3 -14.13 52.75 34.98
C GLN A 3 -14.37 51.59 35.98
N ALA A 4 -14.87 50.46 35.44
CA ALA A 4 -14.87 49.15 36.10
C ALA A 4 -14.15 48.12 35.21
N GLY A 5 -12.82 48.25 35.10
CA GLY A 5 -11.92 47.40 34.32
C GLY A 5 -11.51 46.08 34.97
N GLY A 6 -12.38 45.41 35.72
CA GLY A 6 -12.02 44.22 36.51
C GLY A 6 -12.43 42.86 35.94
N CYS A 7 -13.40 42.82 35.01
CA CYS A 7 -14.05 41.55 34.62
C CYS A 7 -13.33 40.84 33.44
N ALA A 8 -12.72 41.59 32.52
CA ALA A 8 -12.05 41.05 31.34
C ALA A 8 -10.77 40.25 31.66
N GLN A 9 -10.15 40.49 32.82
CA GLN A 9 -8.93 39.78 33.25
C GLN A 9 -9.20 38.43 33.93
N LYS A 10 -10.44 38.18 34.39
CA LYS A 10 -10.84 36.87 34.94
C LYS A 10 -11.27 35.86 33.87
N MET A 11 -11.76 36.30 32.70
CA MET A 11 -12.11 35.39 31.59
C MET A 11 -10.89 34.71 30.95
N ARG A 12 -9.71 35.36 30.95
CA ARG A 12 -8.46 34.71 30.49
C ARG A 12 -7.99 33.56 31.38
N ARG A 13 -8.52 33.44 32.61
CA ARG A 13 -8.22 32.34 33.54
C ARG A 13 -9.21 31.17 33.44
N TRP A 14 -10.25 31.26 32.61
CA TRP A 14 -11.32 30.26 32.50
C TRP A 14 -11.39 29.54 31.14
N SER A 15 -10.37 29.65 30.26
CA SER A 15 -10.28 28.74 29.11
C SER A 15 -9.68 27.37 29.48
N SER A 16 -9.23 27.22 30.74
CA SER A 16 -8.75 25.95 31.31
C SER A 16 -9.83 25.12 32.00
N ARG A 17 -11.12 25.46 31.90
CA ARG A 17 -12.19 24.63 32.51
C ARG A 17 -13.44 24.60 31.65
N ASN A 18 -13.44 23.76 30.61
CA ASN A 18 -14.58 22.90 30.22
C ASN A 18 -14.30 22.22 28.87
N LEU A 19 -13.52 21.14 28.95
CA LEU A 19 -13.88 19.92 28.22
C LEU A 19 -15.23 19.45 28.80
N ASN A 20 -16.16 19.00 27.96
CA ASN A 20 -17.50 18.45 28.28
C ASN A 20 -18.68 19.44 28.29
N ASN A 21 -19.08 19.97 27.14
CA ASN A 21 -20.50 19.99 26.73
C ASN A 21 -20.67 20.68 25.37
N THR A 22 -20.75 19.89 24.29
CA THR A 22 -21.65 20.19 23.16
C THR A 22 -21.93 18.89 22.43
N HIS A 23 -23.07 18.29 22.73
CA HIS A 23 -23.60 17.15 22.02
C HIS A 23 -24.40 17.64 20.79
N PHE A 24 -24.21 16.94 19.66
CA PHE A 24 -25.06 16.83 18.46
C PHE A 24 -24.99 17.90 17.36
N PRO A 25 -25.46 17.57 16.12
CA PRO A 25 -25.56 16.28 15.40
C PRO A 25 -24.80 16.35 14.05
N PHE A 26 -24.53 15.26 13.32
CA PHE A 26 -24.49 15.22 11.85
C PHE A 26 -24.20 13.78 11.39
N HIS A 27 -25.26 12.95 11.41
CA HIS A 27 -25.38 11.88 10.43
C HIS A 27 -25.93 12.48 9.13
N THR A 28 -25.53 11.84 8.03
CA THR A 28 -25.96 11.98 6.62
C THR A 28 -25.29 13.08 5.75
N CYS A 29 -24.17 12.65 5.15
CA CYS A 29 -23.61 12.96 3.82
C CYS A 29 -23.51 14.43 3.33
N GLY A 30 -22.30 14.89 3.01
CA GLY A 30 -22.12 16.03 2.08
C GLY A 30 -20.91 16.95 2.36
N ASN A 31 -20.12 17.21 1.30
CA ASN A 31 -19.38 18.44 0.92
C ASN A 31 -18.71 19.36 1.98
N LYS A 32 -18.60 18.97 3.25
CA LYS A 32 -18.01 19.75 4.37
C LYS A 32 -16.57 19.36 4.71
N LEU A 33 -16.02 18.30 4.11
CA LEU A 33 -14.58 17.99 4.17
C LEU A 33 -13.76 18.99 3.33
N ARG A 34 -14.31 19.41 2.19
CA ARG A 34 -13.62 20.29 1.22
C ARG A 34 -13.35 21.70 1.77
N HIS A 35 -14.23 22.20 2.64
CA HIS A 35 -14.07 23.51 3.27
C HIS A 35 -13.19 23.47 4.55
N LYS A 36 -13.04 22.31 5.20
CA LYS A 36 -12.10 22.13 6.32
C LYS A 36 -10.64 21.99 5.88
N LEU A 37 -10.43 21.54 4.63
CA LEU A 37 -9.12 21.51 3.97
C LEU A 37 -8.58 22.90 3.57
N MET A 38 -9.42 23.94 3.57
CA MET A 38 -9.03 25.31 3.19
C MET A 38 -8.54 26.20 4.36
N MET A 39 -8.51 25.70 5.60
CA MET A 39 -8.08 26.46 6.79
C MET A 39 -6.72 25.98 7.36
N TYR A 40 -5.78 25.58 6.50
CA TYR A 40 -4.46 25.04 6.88
C TYR A 40 -3.28 25.83 6.26
N VAL A 41 -3.45 27.14 6.05
CA VAL A 41 -2.36 28.05 5.63
C VAL A 41 -2.11 29.07 6.74
N SER A 42 -1.31 28.66 7.73
CA SER A 42 -0.44 29.46 8.59
C SER A 42 0.25 28.46 9.53
N LEU A 43 1.57 28.55 9.68
CA LEU A 43 2.45 27.55 10.32
C LEU A 43 1.78 26.81 11.51
N PRO A 44 1.70 25.46 11.49
CA PRO A 44 1.08 24.74 12.58
C PRO A 44 1.92 24.82 13.85
N SER A 45 1.27 24.98 15.00
CA SER A 45 1.93 24.93 16.30
C SER A 45 2.48 23.51 16.57
N PRO A 46 3.46 23.34 17.47
CA PRO A 46 3.98 22.02 17.85
C PRO A 46 2.87 21.04 18.28
N CYS A 47 1.81 21.52 18.95
CA CYS A 47 0.67 20.70 19.33
C CYS A 47 -0.11 20.17 18.12
N GLN A 48 -0.27 20.95 17.06
CA GLN A 48 -0.98 20.51 15.85
C GLN A 48 -0.20 19.44 15.08
N ILE A 49 1.14 19.51 15.09
CA ILE A 49 1.99 18.48 14.49
C ILE A 49 1.85 17.17 15.26
N ILE A 50 1.87 17.23 16.59
CA ILE A 50 1.68 16.06 17.46
C ILE A 50 0.28 15.46 17.26
N GLU A 51 -0.77 16.28 17.30
CA GLU A 51 -2.15 15.83 17.06
C GLU A 51 -2.30 15.18 15.69
N TRP A 52 -1.62 15.70 14.67
CA TRP A 52 -1.63 15.12 13.33
C TRP A 52 -0.97 13.74 13.29
N PHE A 53 0.23 13.58 13.87
CA PHE A 53 0.90 12.28 13.95
C PHE A 53 0.07 11.27 14.74
N GLU A 54 -0.51 11.68 15.87
CA GLU A 54 -1.38 10.82 16.69
C GLU A 54 -2.65 10.40 15.93
N GLN A 55 -3.26 11.31 15.17
CA GLN A 55 -4.38 10.99 14.29
C GLN A 55 -3.98 10.04 13.17
N PHE A 56 -2.81 10.22 12.56
CA PHE A 56 -2.28 9.33 11.53
C PHE A 56 -2.02 7.92 12.08
N THR A 57 -1.30 7.81 13.21
CA THR A 57 -0.96 6.50 13.80
C THR A 57 -2.20 5.72 14.22
N ASN A 58 -3.24 6.40 14.70
CA ASN A 58 -4.49 5.78 15.09
C ASN A 58 -5.40 5.47 13.89
N GLY A 59 -5.42 6.33 12.87
CA GLY A 59 -6.24 6.15 11.67
C GLY A 59 -5.71 5.03 10.77
N VAL A 60 -4.44 5.09 10.37
CA VAL A 60 -3.87 4.12 9.43
C VAL A 60 -3.77 2.71 10.01
N ALA A 61 -3.52 2.59 11.32
CA ALA A 61 -3.47 1.28 11.99
C ALA A 61 -4.83 0.59 12.09
N GLN A 62 -5.95 1.33 12.01
CA GLN A 62 -7.30 0.80 12.20
C GLN A 62 -8.07 0.61 10.90
N THR A 63 -7.76 1.36 9.82
CA THR A 63 -8.64 1.40 8.63
C THR A 63 -7.98 0.98 7.32
N HIS A 64 -6.67 0.76 7.25
CA HIS A 64 -5.96 0.49 5.97
C HIS A 64 -5.03 -0.74 6.03
N THR A 65 -5.54 -1.88 6.49
CA THR A 65 -4.83 -3.17 6.45
C THR A 65 -5.04 -3.93 5.14
N GLU A 66 -6.02 -3.55 4.33
CA GLU A 66 -6.36 -4.22 3.08
C GLU A 66 -5.20 -4.22 2.08
N LEU A 67 -4.96 -5.35 1.41
CA LEU A 67 -3.91 -5.51 0.41
C LEU A 67 -4.45 -5.59 -1.02
N GLY A 68 -5.77 -5.51 -1.19
CA GLY A 68 -6.46 -5.64 -2.47
C GLY A 68 -6.71 -7.10 -2.87
N GLU A 69 -7.87 -7.33 -3.49
CA GLU A 69 -8.32 -8.65 -4.00
C GLU A 69 -8.09 -8.79 -5.52
N SER A 70 -7.40 -7.84 -6.16
CA SER A 70 -7.01 -7.93 -7.57
C SER A 70 -5.83 -7.03 -7.85
N GLN A 71 -5.17 -7.21 -9.00
CA GLN A 71 -4.09 -6.31 -9.43
C GLN A 71 -4.56 -4.85 -9.45
N GLN A 72 -5.72 -4.58 -10.07
CA GLN A 72 -6.27 -3.23 -10.17
C GLN A 72 -6.51 -2.56 -8.81
N VAL A 73 -7.04 -3.31 -7.84
CA VAL A 73 -7.29 -2.78 -6.49
C VAL A 73 -5.96 -2.52 -5.77
N ALA A 74 -5.01 -3.44 -5.87
CA ALA A 74 -3.68 -3.27 -5.27
C ALA A 74 -2.94 -2.05 -5.87
N GLU A 75 -3.03 -1.83 -7.19
CA GLU A 75 -2.48 -0.65 -7.86
C GLU A 75 -3.15 0.66 -7.42
N SER A 76 -4.48 0.65 -7.24
CA SER A 76 -5.20 1.80 -6.68
C SER A 76 -4.72 2.12 -5.27
N LEU A 77 -4.54 1.11 -4.42
CA LEU A 77 -3.99 1.27 -3.08
C LEU A 77 -2.55 1.80 -3.11
N ALA A 78 -1.72 1.35 -4.04
CA ALA A 78 -0.35 1.86 -4.22
C ALA A 78 -0.34 3.35 -4.60
N LYS A 79 -1.27 3.75 -5.47
CA LYS A 79 -1.48 5.14 -5.84
C LYS A 79 -1.95 5.96 -4.64
N GLU A 80 -2.91 5.47 -3.87
CA GLU A 80 -3.39 6.14 -2.66
C GLU A 80 -2.27 6.37 -1.64
N VAL A 81 -1.38 5.39 -1.44
CA VAL A 81 -0.20 5.54 -0.58
C VAL A 81 0.76 6.62 -1.12
N THR A 82 0.94 6.69 -2.44
CA THR A 82 1.81 7.69 -3.09
C THR A 82 1.21 9.10 -3.02
N ASP A 83 -0.09 9.23 -3.25
CA ASP A 83 -0.83 10.49 -3.13
C ASP A 83 -0.82 10.96 -1.67
N PHE A 84 -0.97 10.03 -0.72
CA PHE A 84 -0.84 10.31 0.70
C PHE A 84 0.57 10.81 1.06
N GLU A 85 1.63 10.12 0.61
CA GLU A 85 3.02 10.54 0.81
C GLU A 85 3.22 11.98 0.29
N THR A 86 2.72 12.28 -0.91
CA THR A 86 2.80 13.62 -1.51
C THR A 86 2.07 14.68 -0.70
N THR A 87 0.86 14.40 -0.22
CA THR A 87 0.09 15.35 0.60
C THR A 87 0.68 15.58 1.98
N THR A 88 1.44 14.62 2.51
CA THR A 88 2.07 14.69 3.84
C THR A 88 3.45 15.32 3.85
N GLN A 89 4.14 15.39 2.71
CA GLN A 89 5.46 16.03 2.57
C GLN A 89 5.54 17.42 3.22
N GLN A 90 4.50 18.25 3.08
CA GLN A 90 4.50 19.58 3.68
C GLN A 90 4.55 19.54 5.21
N ILE A 91 3.91 18.57 5.85
CA ILE A 91 3.91 18.40 7.30
C ILE A 91 5.25 17.85 7.77
N LEU A 92 5.87 16.94 7.02
CA LEU A 92 7.21 16.42 7.30
C LEU A 92 8.27 17.52 7.27
N ILE A 93 8.31 18.32 6.20
CA ILE A 93 9.24 19.46 6.07
C ILE A 93 9.06 20.47 7.22
N ARG A 94 7.82 20.70 7.66
CA ARG A 94 7.54 21.59 8.81
C ARG A 94 8.02 20.98 10.12
N THR A 95 7.83 19.68 10.29
CA THR A 95 8.29 18.93 11.47
C THR A 95 9.81 18.98 11.59
N GLU A 96 10.53 18.78 10.48
CA GLU A 96 11.99 18.91 10.44
C GLU A 96 12.47 20.31 10.84
N LYS A 97 11.85 21.36 10.29
CA LYS A 97 12.16 22.75 10.66
C LYS A 97 11.90 23.04 12.14
N LEU A 98 10.83 22.46 12.70
CA LEU A 98 10.54 22.58 14.13
C LEU A 98 11.61 21.89 14.97
N LEU A 99 12.05 20.69 14.59
CA LEU A 99 13.13 19.96 15.26
C LEU A 99 14.47 20.71 15.21
N GLN A 100 14.80 21.31 14.06
CA GLN A 100 15.99 22.16 13.92
C GLN A 100 15.91 23.38 14.85
N SER A 101 14.75 24.03 14.90
CA SER A 101 14.53 25.18 15.78
C SER A 101 14.63 24.81 17.26
N GLY A 102 14.07 23.66 17.66
CA GLY A 102 14.19 23.13 19.01
C GLY A 102 15.64 22.85 19.42
N THR A 103 16.44 22.29 18.51
CA THR A 103 17.86 22.01 18.74
C THR A 103 18.67 23.29 19.01
N ILE A 104 18.36 24.38 18.30
CA ILE A 104 18.98 25.68 18.54
C ILE A 104 18.59 26.21 19.93
N LEU A 105 17.32 26.09 20.32
CA LEU A 105 16.84 26.54 21.63
C LEU A 105 17.44 25.76 22.80
N GLU A 106 17.65 24.45 22.65
CA GLU A 106 18.36 23.62 23.63
C GLU A 106 19.80 24.10 23.82
N THR A 107 20.49 24.43 22.71
CA THR A 107 21.87 24.91 22.72
C THR A 107 22.03 26.25 23.46
N LEU A 108 21.00 27.10 23.39
CA LEU A 108 21.00 28.43 24.02
C LEU A 108 20.70 28.39 25.54
N LYS A 109 20.41 27.22 26.12
CA LYS A 109 20.13 27.01 27.57
C LYS A 109 19.13 28.02 28.17
N HIS A 110 18.05 28.32 27.43
CA HIS A 110 16.96 29.13 27.98
C HIS A 110 16.23 28.37 29.12
N THR A 111 15.63 29.11 30.06
CA THR A 111 14.69 28.55 31.04
C THR A 111 13.62 27.74 30.30
N ASP A 112 13.39 26.49 30.72
CA ASP A 112 12.52 25.46 30.10
C ASP A 112 13.18 24.46 29.12
N HIS A 113 14.52 24.32 29.16
CA HIS A 113 15.29 23.31 28.41
C HIS A 113 14.65 21.89 28.48
N ASP A 114 14.31 21.41 29.66
CA ASP A 114 13.80 20.03 29.84
C ASP A 114 12.43 19.82 29.17
N THR A 115 11.58 20.85 29.17
CA THR A 115 10.27 20.84 28.52
C THR A 115 10.42 20.82 27.00
N ILE A 116 11.33 21.65 26.46
CA ILE A 116 11.63 21.70 25.02
C ILE A 116 12.22 20.37 24.56
N SER A 117 13.16 19.82 25.32
CA SER A 117 13.83 18.56 24.98
C SER A 117 12.86 17.39 24.97
N THR A 118 11.98 17.30 25.97
CA THR A 118 10.92 16.29 26.02
C THR A 118 9.99 16.40 24.82
N LEU A 119 9.58 17.63 24.45
CA LEU A 119 8.70 17.87 23.30
C LEU A 119 9.37 17.47 21.98
N MET A 120 10.62 17.87 21.76
CA MET A 120 11.38 17.51 20.55
C MET A 120 11.62 16.01 20.47
N GLY A 121 11.92 15.36 21.61
CA GLY A 121 12.04 13.90 21.71
C GLY A 121 10.75 13.19 21.28
N LYS A 122 9.59 13.65 21.78
CA LYS A 122 8.27 13.11 21.37
C LYS A 122 8.05 13.26 19.87
N ILE A 123 8.33 14.43 19.29
CA ILE A 123 8.15 14.68 17.85
C ILE A 123 9.08 13.80 17.01
N LYS A 124 10.34 13.62 17.42
CA LYS A 124 11.29 12.70 16.74
C LYS A 124 10.75 11.28 16.73
N GLN A 125 10.28 10.79 17.88
CA GLN A 125 9.73 9.44 17.98
C GLN A 125 8.50 9.25 17.09
N LEU A 126 7.59 10.23 17.04
CA LEU A 126 6.41 10.19 16.18
C LEU A 126 6.78 10.20 14.68
N MET A 127 7.79 10.97 14.30
CA MET A 127 8.28 11.01 12.92
C MET A 127 8.93 9.68 12.51
N THR A 128 9.74 9.07 13.38
CA THR A 128 10.32 7.74 13.11
C THR A 128 9.24 6.65 13.02
N ASP A 129 8.27 6.63 13.93
CA ASP A 129 7.16 5.65 13.86
C ASP A 129 6.30 5.84 12.60
N PHE A 130 6.10 7.10 12.18
CA PHE A 130 5.44 7.41 10.90
C PHE A 130 6.19 6.82 9.71
N ASP A 131 7.49 7.11 9.60
CA ASP A 131 8.34 6.66 8.48
C ASP A 131 8.38 5.12 8.41
N ASP A 132 8.56 4.46 9.55
CA ASP A 132 8.57 3.00 9.65
C ASP A 132 7.24 2.38 9.21
N ARG A 133 6.11 2.95 9.64
CA ARG A 133 4.77 2.45 9.28
C ARG A 133 4.44 2.70 7.83
N LEU A 134 4.74 3.88 7.31
CA LEU A 134 4.52 4.22 5.91
C LEU A 134 5.38 3.32 5.01
N GLY A 135 6.66 3.12 5.36
CA GLY A 135 7.57 2.21 4.68
C GLY A 135 7.07 0.77 4.66
N LYS A 136 6.64 0.24 5.82
CA LYS A 136 6.04 -1.11 5.92
C LYS A 136 4.78 -1.24 5.07
N ARG A 137 3.90 -0.23 5.10
CA ARG A 137 2.65 -0.24 4.32
C ARG A 137 2.94 -0.22 2.82
N LYS A 138 3.87 0.63 2.37
CA LYS A 138 4.30 0.71 0.98
C LYS A 138 4.87 -0.61 0.49
N LYS A 139 5.76 -1.21 1.27
CA LYS A 139 6.34 -2.53 0.97
C LYS A 139 5.26 -3.60 0.80
N LYS A 140 4.34 -3.73 1.78
CA LYS A 140 3.25 -4.72 1.72
C LYS A 140 2.34 -4.55 0.50
N ILE A 141 2.05 -3.31 0.11
CA ILE A 141 1.23 -3.04 -1.07
C ILE A 141 2.00 -3.36 -2.36
N ASP A 142 3.27 -3.00 -2.44
CA ASP A 142 4.12 -3.33 -3.60
C ASP A 142 4.24 -4.85 -3.79
N GLU A 143 4.49 -5.60 -2.71
CA GLU A 143 4.47 -7.06 -2.70
C GLU A 143 3.13 -7.63 -3.20
N SER A 144 2.01 -7.04 -2.77
CA SER A 144 0.67 -7.45 -3.22
C SER A 144 0.44 -7.18 -4.71
N VAL A 145 0.87 -6.02 -5.22
CA VAL A 145 0.78 -5.67 -6.65
C VAL A 145 1.58 -6.68 -7.48
N GLN A 146 2.82 -6.97 -7.06
CA GLN A 146 3.67 -7.93 -7.76
C GLN A 146 3.08 -9.36 -7.72
N LEU A 147 2.53 -9.77 -6.58
CA LEU A 147 1.88 -11.08 -6.42
C LEU A 147 0.70 -11.24 -7.39
N HIS A 148 -0.21 -10.26 -7.44
CA HIS A 148 -1.36 -10.31 -8.35
C HIS A 148 -0.92 -10.29 -9.81
N LYS A 149 0.04 -9.43 -10.16
CA LYS A 149 0.56 -9.35 -11.53
C LYS A 149 1.17 -10.68 -12.00
N LEU A 150 1.99 -11.32 -11.17
CA LEU A 150 2.58 -12.62 -11.50
C LEU A 150 1.52 -13.73 -11.56
N THR A 151 0.51 -13.65 -10.71
CA THR A 151 -0.63 -14.60 -10.71
C THR A 151 -1.44 -14.48 -11.99
N GLU A 152 -1.86 -13.26 -12.36
CA GLU A 152 -2.64 -12.99 -13.58
C GLU A 152 -1.86 -13.41 -14.84
N MET A 153 -0.61 -12.96 -14.97
CA MET A 153 0.27 -13.36 -16.07
C MET A 153 0.41 -14.89 -16.18
N SER A 154 0.56 -15.60 -15.07
CA SER A 154 0.69 -17.06 -15.06
C SER A 154 -0.61 -17.75 -15.49
N LEU A 155 -1.75 -17.25 -15.02
CA LEU A 155 -3.07 -17.80 -15.36
C LEU A 155 -3.45 -17.53 -16.82
N ASP A 156 -3.14 -16.35 -17.34
CA ASP A 156 -3.39 -16.00 -18.75
C ASP A 156 -2.62 -16.96 -19.66
N TRP A 157 -1.33 -17.17 -19.39
CA TRP A 157 -0.52 -18.16 -20.11
C TRP A 157 -1.11 -19.57 -20.00
N CYS A 158 -1.62 -19.96 -18.83
CA CYS A 158 -2.24 -21.26 -18.63
C CYS A 158 -3.53 -21.44 -19.44
N ILE A 159 -4.33 -20.38 -19.59
CA ILE A 159 -5.58 -20.42 -20.36
C ILE A 159 -5.28 -20.62 -21.85
N GLU A 160 -4.37 -19.82 -22.41
CA GLU A 160 -3.98 -19.91 -23.81
C GLU A 160 -3.35 -21.26 -24.13
N SER A 161 -2.42 -21.70 -23.28
CA SER A 161 -1.75 -22.99 -23.40
C SER A 161 -2.71 -24.18 -23.30
N ALA A 162 -3.67 -24.14 -22.36
CA ALA A 162 -4.66 -25.19 -22.23
C ALA A 162 -5.59 -25.25 -23.45
N GLY A 163 -5.91 -24.11 -24.06
CA GLY A 163 -6.66 -24.04 -25.32
C GLY A 163 -5.92 -24.78 -26.44
N LEU A 164 -4.66 -24.41 -26.68
CA LEU A 164 -3.84 -25.04 -27.72
C LEU A 164 -3.69 -26.56 -27.49
N LEU A 165 -3.38 -26.97 -26.26
CA LEU A 165 -3.24 -28.39 -25.92
C LEU A 165 -4.54 -29.17 -26.14
N SER A 166 -5.70 -28.56 -25.88
CA SER A 166 -7.00 -29.20 -26.12
C SER A 166 -7.28 -29.37 -27.61
N ASP A 167 -6.97 -28.36 -28.42
CA ASP A 167 -7.09 -28.45 -29.89
C ASP A 167 -6.14 -29.52 -30.44
N PHE A 168 -4.93 -29.59 -29.88
CA PHE A 168 -3.94 -30.61 -30.23
C PHE A 168 -4.41 -32.04 -29.89
N ASP A 169 -4.99 -32.24 -28.70
CA ASP A 169 -5.56 -33.53 -28.29
C ASP A 169 -6.64 -34.02 -29.28
N LEU A 170 -7.43 -33.10 -29.85
CA LEU A 170 -8.41 -33.43 -30.88
C LEU A 170 -7.74 -33.77 -32.22
N LEU A 171 -6.75 -32.99 -32.63
CA LEU A 171 -6.02 -33.20 -33.89
C LEU A 171 -5.27 -34.54 -33.91
N CYS A 172 -4.70 -34.98 -32.80
CA CYS A 172 -4.02 -36.28 -32.68
C CYS A 172 -4.92 -37.48 -33.02
N ASN A 173 -6.23 -37.31 -32.90
CA ASN A 173 -7.21 -38.35 -33.20
C ASN A 173 -7.76 -38.28 -34.64
N SER A 174 -7.25 -37.36 -35.46
CA SER A 174 -7.68 -37.19 -36.86
C SER A 174 -6.87 -38.05 -37.83
N GLU A 175 -7.50 -38.46 -38.94
CA GLU A 175 -6.82 -39.24 -39.99
C GLU A 175 -5.73 -38.44 -40.73
N ASP A 176 -5.85 -37.10 -40.74
CA ASP A 176 -4.92 -36.18 -41.40
C ASP A 176 -3.80 -35.66 -40.48
N PHE A 177 -3.61 -36.30 -39.32
CA PHE A 177 -2.61 -35.86 -38.34
C PHE A 177 -1.19 -35.94 -38.89
N ASN A 178 -0.45 -34.82 -38.80
CA ASN A 178 0.95 -34.74 -39.19
C ASN A 178 1.81 -34.35 -37.97
N PRO A 179 2.53 -35.30 -37.37
CA PRO A 179 3.38 -35.07 -36.19
C PRO A 179 4.39 -33.94 -36.38
N ALA A 180 5.03 -33.86 -37.55
CA ALA A 180 6.07 -32.86 -37.82
C ALA A 180 5.49 -31.44 -37.91
N ALA A 181 4.31 -31.28 -38.52
CA ALA A 181 3.62 -29.99 -38.54
C ALA A 181 3.15 -29.60 -37.14
N ALA A 182 2.73 -30.58 -36.34
CA ALA A 182 2.22 -30.37 -35.00
C ALA A 182 3.32 -29.91 -34.02
N ILE A 183 4.54 -30.48 -34.08
CA ILE A 183 5.72 -30.00 -33.34
C ILE A 183 5.98 -28.52 -33.67
N VAL A 184 6.05 -28.18 -34.96
CA VAL A 184 6.32 -26.81 -35.40
C VAL A 184 5.29 -25.83 -34.86
N SER A 185 4.01 -26.21 -34.80
CA SER A 185 2.96 -25.38 -34.19
C SER A 185 3.13 -25.20 -32.68
N ILE A 186 3.54 -26.24 -31.95
CA ILE A 186 3.82 -26.16 -30.51
C ILE A 186 5.03 -25.24 -30.25
N ASP A 187 6.14 -25.47 -30.96
CA ASP A 187 7.36 -24.67 -30.82
C ASP A 187 7.09 -23.20 -31.14
N GLN A 188 6.37 -22.93 -32.24
CA GLN A 188 5.99 -21.57 -32.60
C GLN A 188 5.15 -20.90 -31.50
N PHE A 189 4.18 -21.62 -30.94
CA PHE A 189 3.38 -21.08 -29.84
C PHE A 189 4.22 -20.76 -28.61
N LEU A 190 5.13 -21.66 -28.22
CA LEU A 190 5.99 -21.47 -27.05
C LEU A 190 7.01 -20.34 -27.25
N ASP A 191 7.47 -20.12 -28.48
CA ASP A 191 8.33 -18.99 -28.84
C ASP A 191 7.57 -17.65 -28.76
N GLU A 192 6.31 -17.61 -29.20
CA GLU A 192 5.46 -16.42 -29.14
C GLU A 192 4.92 -16.14 -27.73
N ASN A 193 4.65 -17.20 -26.96
CA ASN A 193 4.02 -17.17 -25.64
C ASN A 193 4.82 -18.03 -24.65
N PRO A 194 6.00 -17.55 -24.22
CA PRO A 194 6.87 -18.31 -23.34
C PRO A 194 6.22 -18.52 -21.98
N ALA A 195 6.45 -19.71 -21.40
CA ALA A 195 6.04 -20.01 -20.04
C ALA A 195 6.63 -18.99 -19.05
N PRO A 196 5.95 -18.72 -17.92
CA PRO A 196 6.53 -17.92 -16.85
C PRO A 196 7.93 -18.41 -16.50
N SER A 197 8.92 -17.51 -16.52
CA SER A 197 10.33 -17.85 -16.27
C SER A 197 10.53 -18.45 -14.88
N ALA A 198 11.62 -19.19 -14.69
CA ALA A 198 11.98 -19.72 -13.37
C ALA A 198 12.08 -18.61 -12.30
N GLU A 199 12.57 -17.42 -12.67
CA GLU A 199 12.63 -16.25 -11.79
C GLU A 199 11.22 -15.76 -11.41
N ASN A 200 10.30 -15.68 -12.38
CA ASN A 200 8.91 -15.29 -12.12
C ASN A 200 8.20 -16.31 -11.22
N GLN A 201 8.42 -17.61 -11.45
CA GLN A 201 7.86 -18.69 -10.64
C GLN A 201 8.40 -18.67 -9.21
N GLN A 202 9.71 -18.45 -9.04
CA GLN A 202 10.34 -18.32 -7.74
C GLN A 202 9.77 -17.10 -6.98
N MET A 203 9.72 -15.95 -7.62
CA MET A 203 9.18 -14.73 -7.03
C MET A 203 7.70 -14.88 -6.64
N LEU A 204 6.90 -15.53 -7.48
CA LEU A 204 5.48 -15.82 -7.19
C LEU A 204 5.33 -16.63 -5.89
N MET A 205 6.18 -17.65 -5.71
CA MET A 205 6.18 -18.49 -4.51
C MET A 205 6.66 -17.73 -3.26
N GLU A 206 7.74 -16.97 -3.37
CA GLU A 206 8.25 -16.13 -2.28
C GLU A 206 7.19 -15.12 -1.80
N LEU A 207 6.52 -14.44 -2.73
CA LEU A 207 5.45 -13.50 -2.43
C LEU A 207 4.22 -14.19 -1.82
N ALA A 208 3.87 -15.40 -2.29
CA ALA A 208 2.77 -16.20 -1.74
C ALA A 208 3.06 -16.68 -0.31
N GLU A 209 4.33 -16.88 0.05
CA GLU A 209 4.71 -17.25 1.42
C GLU A 209 4.55 -16.09 2.41
N ILE A 210 4.95 -14.89 2.02
CA ILE A 210 4.99 -13.71 2.90
C ILE A 210 3.66 -12.95 2.96
N THR A 211 2.76 -13.13 1.99
CA THR A 211 1.49 -12.39 1.96
C THR A 211 0.56 -12.77 3.12
N GLU A 212 -0.04 -11.76 3.74
CA GLU A 212 -1.09 -11.93 4.75
C GLU A 212 -2.48 -12.12 4.11
N ASN A 213 -2.61 -11.89 2.79
CA ASN A 213 -3.86 -12.10 2.07
C ASN A 213 -4.01 -13.58 1.69
N HIS A 214 -4.86 -14.29 2.44
CA HIS A 214 -5.10 -15.72 2.24
C HIS A 214 -5.66 -16.05 0.84
N TRP A 215 -6.56 -15.22 0.30
CA TRP A 215 -7.12 -15.44 -1.02
C TRP A 215 -6.06 -15.28 -2.11
N ALA A 216 -5.26 -14.21 -2.04
CA ALA A 216 -4.16 -13.97 -2.98
C ALA A 216 -3.13 -15.10 -2.92
N LYS A 217 -2.81 -15.59 -1.71
CA LYS A 217 -1.96 -16.76 -1.51
C LYS A 217 -2.50 -18.00 -2.22
N GLN A 218 -3.77 -18.33 -2.02
CA GLN A 218 -4.38 -19.51 -2.65
C GLN A 218 -4.38 -19.41 -4.18
N ASN A 219 -4.66 -18.23 -4.72
CA ASN A 219 -4.63 -18.01 -6.17
C ASN A 219 -3.23 -18.12 -6.76
N ALA A 220 -2.22 -17.57 -6.08
CA ALA A 220 -0.83 -17.69 -6.51
C ALA A 220 -0.36 -19.15 -6.53
N LEU A 221 -0.71 -19.93 -5.50
CA LEU A 221 -0.41 -21.37 -5.44
C LEU A 221 -1.15 -22.15 -6.54
N PHE A 222 -2.41 -21.79 -6.81
CA PHE A 222 -3.16 -22.38 -7.91
C PHE A 222 -2.50 -22.08 -9.26
N ALA A 223 -2.14 -20.83 -9.51
CA ALA A 223 -1.46 -20.40 -10.73
C ALA A 223 -0.13 -21.14 -10.91
N PHE A 224 0.70 -21.21 -9.86
CA PHE A 224 1.96 -21.96 -9.89
C PHE A 224 1.75 -23.43 -10.27
N ASN A 225 0.85 -24.13 -9.58
CA ASN A 225 0.59 -25.54 -9.87
C ASN A 225 0.04 -25.74 -11.29
N ARG A 226 -0.78 -24.81 -11.77
CA ARG A 226 -1.33 -24.86 -13.13
C ARG A 226 -0.25 -24.67 -14.20
N VAL A 227 0.70 -23.76 -13.97
CA VAL A 227 1.86 -23.58 -14.85
C VAL A 227 2.66 -24.88 -14.93
N MET A 228 2.98 -25.49 -13.78
CA MET A 228 3.73 -26.74 -13.73
C MET A 228 3.03 -27.87 -14.49
N GLU A 229 1.74 -28.07 -14.25
CA GLU A 229 0.94 -29.10 -14.94
C GLU A 229 0.94 -28.91 -16.46
N ILE A 230 0.76 -27.67 -16.94
CA ILE A 230 0.72 -27.38 -18.38
C ILE A 230 2.11 -27.54 -19.01
N SER A 231 3.17 -27.09 -18.35
CA SER A 231 4.55 -27.28 -18.81
C SER A 231 4.91 -28.77 -18.92
N GLU A 232 4.45 -29.60 -17.99
CA GLU A 232 4.58 -31.07 -18.07
C GLU A 232 3.84 -31.64 -19.27
N ARG A 233 2.63 -31.16 -19.56
CA ARG A 233 1.86 -31.58 -20.75
C ARG A 233 2.57 -31.23 -22.06
N PHE A 234 3.09 -30.01 -22.20
CA PHE A 234 3.89 -29.65 -23.38
C PHE A 234 5.12 -30.55 -23.54
N SER A 235 5.81 -30.85 -22.45
CA SER A 235 6.96 -31.75 -22.45
C SER A 235 6.57 -33.16 -22.90
N TYR A 236 5.42 -33.67 -22.44
CA TYR A 236 4.89 -34.96 -22.84
C TYR A 236 4.57 -35.02 -24.34
N HIS A 237 3.86 -34.02 -24.88
CA HIS A 237 3.52 -34.00 -26.31
C HIS A 237 4.76 -33.86 -27.20
N SER A 238 5.74 -33.04 -26.79
CA SER A 238 7.00 -32.89 -27.54
C SER A 238 7.73 -34.23 -27.64
N GLN A 239 7.88 -34.95 -26.51
CA GLN A 239 8.51 -36.28 -26.49
C GLN A 239 7.74 -37.33 -27.30
N MET A 240 6.41 -37.31 -27.25
CA MET A 240 5.56 -38.24 -28.02
C MET A 240 5.67 -38.01 -29.53
N LEU A 241 5.82 -36.77 -29.96
CA LEU A 241 5.91 -36.41 -31.38
C LEU A 241 7.28 -36.67 -31.99
N GLU A 242 8.34 -36.66 -31.16
CA GLU A 242 9.72 -36.95 -31.57
C GLU A 242 10.02 -38.46 -31.69
N SER A 243 9.20 -39.33 -31.11
CA SER A 243 9.36 -40.80 -31.09
C SER A 243 8.78 -41.50 -32.32
#